data_AF-A0A959C8B3-F1
#
_entry.id   AF-A0A959C8B3-F1
#
_cell.length_a   1.000
_cell.length_b   1.000
_cell.length_c   1.000
_cell.angle_alpha   90.00
_cell.angle_beta   90.00
_cell.angle_gamma   90.00
#
_symmetry.space_group_name_H-M   'P 1'
#
loop_
_entity.id
_entity.type
_entity.pdbx_description
1 polymer ?
#
loop_
_entity_poly.entity_id
_entity_poly.type
_entity_poly.pdbx_seq_one_letter_code
_entity_poly.pdbx_strand_id
1 'polypeptide(L)'
;KTGAARIALGTEARNNWQLGVKILPVGLSYSAPHLFRSDVVVQGGEPLNVADWREIWEKNPELAVLSVTQELRRRVTAQCIDTRDEEGEIFIGQLEEIWRNERPLDLRGTFFRSKDFTDRLLDNATLRTTTNRYFEDLQASGVSDSGLAALAQAGPLPKRAFESLLLILGFPLFAAGYLFWFLPCFLPWWLNKKMDLYVGYSSTVKMLAGLIAFPLALWAAARFIPPVFGWQHAGIPVALSVIALGLFAERYLDRIRRARARMGAARLLSSHPEKFDALMARRNDILEASR
;
A
#
# COMPACT_ATOMS: atom_id res chain seq x y z
N LYS A 1 -20.55 -15.19 0.19
CA LYS A 1 -21.46 -15.56 -0.95
C LYS A 1 -21.29 -17.06 -1.23
N THR A 2 -22.35 -17.77 -1.62
CA THR A 2 -22.35 -19.24 -1.80
C THR A 2 -22.13 -19.72 -3.23
N GLY A 3 -22.00 -18.79 -4.19
CA GLY A 3 -21.97 -19.11 -5.63
C GLY A 3 -20.88 -20.10 -6.03
N ALA A 4 -19.65 -19.95 -5.53
CA ALA A 4 -18.54 -20.86 -5.83
C ALA A 4 -18.85 -22.31 -5.42
N ALA A 5 -19.35 -22.51 -4.20
CA ALA A 5 -19.73 -23.83 -3.69
C ALA A 5 -20.88 -24.45 -4.50
N ARG A 6 -21.91 -23.67 -4.83
CA ARG A 6 -23.05 -24.14 -5.64
C ARG A 6 -22.62 -24.59 -7.05
N ILE A 7 -21.76 -23.83 -7.70
CA ILE A 7 -21.23 -24.18 -9.02
C ILE A 7 -20.41 -25.47 -8.93
N ALA A 8 -19.49 -25.55 -7.97
CA ALA A 8 -18.59 -26.70 -7.86
C ALA A 8 -19.34 -28.00 -7.52
N LEU A 9 -20.17 -27.99 -6.47
CA LEU A 9 -20.96 -29.15 -6.05
C LEU A 9 -21.98 -29.55 -7.13
N GLY A 10 -22.66 -28.58 -7.75
CA GLY A 10 -23.61 -28.83 -8.82
C GLY A 10 -22.96 -29.44 -10.06
N THR A 11 -21.74 -29.02 -10.40
CA THR A 11 -20.96 -29.60 -11.50
C THR A 11 -20.56 -31.04 -11.20
N GLU A 12 -20.03 -31.34 -10.02
CA GLU A 12 -19.68 -32.71 -9.62
C GLU A 12 -20.91 -33.63 -9.61
N ALA A 13 -22.02 -33.18 -9.03
CA ALA A 13 -23.27 -33.94 -8.97
C ALA A 13 -23.81 -34.29 -10.36
N ARG A 14 -23.73 -33.38 -11.34
CA ARG A 14 -24.13 -33.63 -12.74
C ARG A 14 -23.23 -34.61 -13.48
N ASN A 15 -22.01 -34.84 -12.98
CA ASN A 15 -21.01 -35.71 -13.58
C ASN A 15 -20.72 -36.94 -12.69
N ASN A 16 -21.69 -37.35 -11.87
CA ASN A 16 -21.60 -38.53 -10.99
C ASN A 16 -20.36 -38.54 -10.08
N TRP A 17 -19.85 -37.37 -9.70
CA TRP A 17 -18.66 -37.19 -8.86
C TRP A 17 -17.35 -37.75 -9.44
N GLN A 18 -17.23 -37.79 -10.78
CA GLN A 18 -16.06 -38.32 -11.48
C GLN A 18 -15.20 -37.25 -12.16
N LEU A 19 -15.64 -35.99 -12.18
CA LEU A 19 -14.94 -34.91 -12.88
C LEU A 19 -13.67 -34.45 -12.11
N GLY A 20 -13.66 -34.61 -10.78
CA GLY A 20 -12.50 -34.28 -9.96
C GLY A 20 -12.30 -32.77 -9.77
N VAL A 21 -13.40 -32.01 -9.69
CA VAL A 21 -13.37 -30.56 -9.45
C VAL A 21 -12.66 -30.27 -8.13
N LYS A 22 -11.67 -29.38 -8.21
CA LYS A 22 -10.96 -28.83 -7.06
C LYS A 22 -11.18 -27.34 -6.96
N ILE A 23 -11.25 -26.83 -5.74
CA ILE A 23 -11.30 -25.40 -5.46
C ILE A 23 -9.99 -24.99 -4.81
N LEU A 24 -9.22 -24.12 -5.47
CA LEU A 24 -7.99 -23.54 -4.91
C LEU A 24 -8.33 -22.25 -4.13
N PRO A 25 -8.20 -22.22 -2.80
CA PRO A 25 -8.36 -20.99 -2.04
C PRO A 25 -7.17 -20.06 -2.31
N VAL A 26 -7.45 -18.81 -2.70
CA VAL A 26 -6.44 -17.79 -2.98
C VAL A 26 -6.71 -16.56 -2.12
N GLY A 27 -5.72 -16.16 -1.31
CA GLY A 27 -5.71 -14.89 -0.58
C GLY A 27 -5.00 -13.81 -1.39
N LEU A 28 -5.55 -12.59 -1.37
CA LEU A 28 -4.98 -11.41 -2.02
C LEU A 28 -4.75 -10.33 -0.97
N SER A 29 -3.55 -9.77 -0.93
CA SER A 29 -3.22 -8.64 -0.03
C SER A 29 -2.54 -7.53 -0.82
N TYR A 30 -3.24 -6.40 -0.94
CA TYR A 30 -2.79 -5.23 -1.69
C TYR A 30 -2.01 -4.28 -0.79
N SER A 31 -0.92 -3.70 -1.29
CA SER A 31 -0.22 -2.64 -0.57
C SER A 31 -1.02 -1.33 -0.52
N ALA A 32 -1.80 -1.05 -1.56
CA ALA A 32 -2.72 0.09 -1.62
C ALA A 32 -3.87 -0.17 -2.61
N PRO A 33 -5.02 -0.75 -2.19
CA PRO A 33 -6.07 -1.21 -3.09
C PRO A 33 -6.75 -0.08 -3.89
N HIS A 34 -6.62 1.17 -3.44
CA HIS A 34 -7.20 2.35 -4.09
C HIS A 34 -6.25 3.07 -5.05
N LEU A 35 -4.98 2.65 -5.11
CA LEU A 35 -3.97 3.26 -5.96
C LEU A 35 -3.67 2.38 -7.17
N PHE A 36 -3.45 3.02 -8.32
CA PHE A 36 -2.99 2.32 -9.51
C PHE A 36 -1.56 1.83 -9.31
N ARG A 37 -1.25 0.67 -9.92
CA ARG A 37 0.08 0.05 -9.87
C ARG A 37 0.56 -0.25 -8.44
N SER A 38 -0.38 -0.45 -7.51
CA SER A 38 -0.04 -1.01 -6.21
C SER A 38 0.31 -2.48 -6.36
N ASP A 39 1.26 -2.92 -5.54
CA ASP A 39 1.66 -4.30 -5.53
C ASP A 39 0.63 -5.18 -4.81
N VAL A 40 0.59 -6.46 -5.19
CA VAL A 40 -0.27 -7.47 -4.57
C VAL A 40 0.54 -8.71 -4.20
N VAL A 41 0.30 -9.22 -3.01
CA VAL A 41 0.76 -10.55 -2.58
C VAL A 41 -0.37 -11.54 -2.82
N VAL A 42 -0.06 -12.62 -3.54
CA VAL A 42 -0.99 -13.71 -3.85
C VAL A 42 -0.54 -14.95 -3.09
N GLN A 43 -1.41 -15.48 -2.23
CA GLN A 43 -1.16 -16.69 -1.45
C GLN A 43 -2.13 -17.79 -1.87
N GLY A 44 -1.60 -18.90 -2.38
CA GLY A 44 -2.38 -20.09 -2.69
C GLY A 44 -2.37 -21.06 -1.51
N GLY A 45 -3.55 -21.45 -1.03
CA GLY A 45 -3.70 -22.50 -0.03
C GLY A 45 -3.86 -23.88 -0.66
N GLU A 46 -4.12 -24.89 0.17
CA GLU A 46 -4.34 -26.26 -0.31
C GLU A 46 -5.68 -26.40 -1.06
N PRO A 47 -5.69 -27.02 -2.26
CA PRO A 47 -6.91 -27.31 -2.98
C PRO A 47 -7.89 -28.14 -2.14
N LEU A 48 -9.17 -27.76 -2.13
CA LEU A 48 -10.25 -28.64 -1.68
C LEU A 48 -10.61 -29.60 -2.80
N ASN A 49 -10.81 -30.88 -2.46
CA ASN A 49 -11.52 -31.81 -3.32
C ASN A 49 -13.03 -31.70 -3.06
N VAL A 50 -13.81 -31.37 -4.08
CA VAL A 50 -15.25 -31.12 -3.90
C VAL A 50 -16.02 -32.41 -3.62
N ALA A 51 -15.51 -33.54 -4.10
CA ALA A 51 -16.10 -34.85 -3.89
C ALA A 51 -16.16 -35.27 -2.41
N ASP A 52 -15.34 -34.68 -1.53
CA ASP A 52 -15.36 -34.94 -0.09
C ASP A 52 -16.70 -34.55 0.55
N TRP A 53 -17.49 -33.68 -0.09
CA TRP A 53 -18.82 -33.26 0.37
C TRP A 53 -19.98 -34.04 -0.26
N ARG A 54 -19.70 -35.09 -1.04
CA ARG A 54 -20.71 -35.89 -1.74
C ARG A 54 -21.83 -36.38 -0.84
N GLU A 55 -21.48 -37.04 0.26
CA GLU A 55 -22.46 -37.64 1.16
C GLU A 55 -23.39 -36.59 1.80
N ILE A 56 -22.85 -35.42 2.11
CA ILE A 56 -23.61 -34.31 2.67
C ILE A 56 -24.55 -33.75 1.61
N TRP A 57 -24.07 -33.61 0.37
CA TRP A 57 -24.86 -33.10 -0.75
C TRP A 57 -26.05 -34.01 -1.08
N GLU A 58 -25.84 -35.32 -1.14
CA GLU A 58 -26.89 -36.30 -1.43
C GLU A 58 -27.99 -36.31 -0.35
N LYS A 59 -27.64 -36.02 0.91
CA LYS A 59 -28.60 -35.91 2.02
C LYS A 59 -29.28 -34.54 2.09
N ASN A 60 -28.50 -33.46 1.97
CA ASN A 60 -28.97 -32.08 2.06
C ASN A 60 -28.05 -31.13 1.26
N PRO A 61 -28.44 -30.76 0.02
CA PRO A 61 -27.66 -29.88 -0.83
C PRO A 61 -27.37 -28.51 -0.21
N GLU A 62 -28.33 -27.94 0.53
CA GLU A 62 -28.14 -26.61 1.15
C GLU A 62 -27.07 -26.65 2.24
N LEU A 63 -27.09 -27.72 3.06
CA LEU A 63 -26.09 -27.92 4.11
C LEU A 63 -24.70 -28.14 3.52
N ALA A 64 -24.58 -28.90 2.43
CA ALA A 64 -23.31 -29.10 1.74
C ALA A 64 -22.74 -27.79 1.20
N VAL A 65 -23.58 -26.98 0.56
CA VAL A 65 -23.19 -25.64 0.07
C VAL A 65 -22.70 -24.76 1.21
N LEU A 66 -23.42 -24.75 2.34
CA LEU A 66 -23.02 -23.97 3.51
C LEU A 66 -21.68 -24.46 4.07
N SER A 67 -21.51 -25.77 4.23
CA SER A 67 -20.29 -26.39 4.74
C SER A 67 -19.07 -26.09 3.86
N VAL A 68 -19.16 -26.29 2.54
CA VAL A 68 -18.10 -25.90 1.60
C VAL A 68 -17.82 -24.41 1.67
N THR A 69 -18.86 -23.57 1.75
CA THR A 69 -18.68 -22.11 1.85
C THR A 69 -17.94 -21.71 3.13
N GLN A 70 -18.25 -22.34 4.26
CA GLN A 70 -17.57 -22.10 5.54
C GLN A 70 -16.10 -22.56 5.50
N GLU A 71 -15.84 -23.73 4.92
CA GLU A 71 -14.47 -24.22 4.79
C GLU A 71 -13.65 -23.34 3.83
N LEU A 72 -14.24 -22.91 2.71
CA LEU A 72 -13.59 -21.94 1.81
C LEU A 72 -13.30 -20.62 2.53
N ARG A 73 -14.25 -20.12 3.35
CA ARG A 73 -14.01 -18.91 4.16
C ARG A 73 -12.81 -19.12 5.08
N ARG A 74 -12.76 -20.23 5.82
CA ARG A 74 -11.67 -20.55 6.73
C ARG A 74 -10.32 -20.61 6.01
N ARG A 75 -10.24 -21.31 4.88
CA ARG A 75 -8.99 -21.46 4.11
C ARG A 75 -8.52 -20.16 3.48
N VAL A 76 -9.44 -19.34 2.94
CA VAL A 76 -9.10 -18.03 2.37
C VAL A 76 -8.66 -17.06 3.46
N THR A 77 -9.35 -17.01 4.60
CA THR A 77 -8.94 -16.21 5.77
C THR A 77 -7.52 -16.59 6.20
N ALA A 78 -7.21 -17.89 6.26
CA ALA A 78 -5.87 -18.36 6.59
C ALA A 78 -4.79 -17.94 5.57
N GLN A 79 -5.15 -17.53 4.35
CA GLN A 79 -4.22 -16.98 3.35
C GLN A 79 -4.06 -15.45 3.41
N CYS A 80 -4.86 -14.75 4.21
CA CYS A 80 -4.87 -13.30 4.31
C CYS A 80 -4.33 -12.80 5.66
N ILE A 81 -4.19 -11.48 5.79
CA ILE A 81 -4.05 -10.77 7.06
C ILE A 81 -5.47 -10.44 7.51
N ASP A 82 -5.99 -11.14 8.53
CA ASP A 82 -7.35 -10.94 9.04
C ASP A 82 -7.30 -10.29 10.43
N THR A 83 -7.42 -8.97 10.46
CA THR A 83 -7.38 -8.18 11.70
C THR A 83 -8.70 -8.16 12.46
N ARG A 84 -9.73 -8.86 11.95
CA ARG A 84 -11.09 -9.00 12.51
C ARG A 84 -11.93 -7.71 12.51
N ASP A 85 -11.36 -6.59 12.92
CA ASP A 85 -12.02 -5.29 13.05
C ASP A 85 -11.07 -4.12 12.68
N GLU A 86 -11.63 -2.91 12.68
CA GLU A 86 -10.91 -1.67 12.35
C GLU A 86 -9.83 -1.34 13.39
N GLU A 87 -10.08 -1.61 14.67
CA GLU A 87 -9.09 -1.38 15.73
C GLU A 87 -7.86 -2.28 15.57
N GLY A 88 -8.08 -3.54 15.21
CA GLY A 88 -7.04 -4.49 14.87
C GLY A 88 -6.25 -4.06 13.64
N GLU A 89 -6.93 -3.52 12.62
CA GLU A 89 -6.29 -2.99 11.41
C GLU A 89 -5.36 -1.81 11.74
N ILE A 90 -5.84 -0.86 12.54
CA ILE A 90 -5.05 0.29 13.02
C ILE A 90 -3.83 -0.21 13.80
N PHE A 91 -4.03 -1.13 14.75
CA PHE A 91 -2.96 -1.63 15.60
C PHE A 91 -1.85 -2.36 14.81
N ILE A 92 -2.23 -3.31 13.94
CA ILE A 92 -1.26 -4.04 13.12
C ILE A 92 -0.58 -3.09 12.12
N GLY A 93 -1.32 -2.14 11.55
CA GLY A 93 -0.75 -1.12 10.66
C GLY A 93 0.28 -0.24 11.35
N GLN A 94 0.03 0.15 12.60
CA GLN A 94 0.96 0.93 13.43
C GLN A 94 2.22 0.14 13.80
N LEU A 95 2.08 -1.12 14.23
CA LEU A 95 3.23 -2.00 14.49
C LEU A 95 4.06 -2.18 13.21
N GLU A 96 3.41 -2.43 12.09
CA GLU A 96 4.08 -2.58 10.80
C GLU A 96 4.76 -1.26 10.36
N GLU A 97 4.22 -0.09 10.69
CA GLU A 97 4.91 1.18 10.45
C GLU A 97 6.21 1.31 11.22
N ILE A 98 6.20 1.00 12.52
CA ILE A 98 7.41 1.05 13.36
C ILE A 98 8.48 0.10 12.80
N TRP A 99 8.09 -1.14 12.48
CA TRP A 99 8.99 -2.16 11.97
C TRP A 99 9.46 -1.90 10.53
N ARG A 100 8.65 -1.29 9.68
CA ARG A 100 9.05 -0.86 8.33
C ARG A 100 10.14 0.21 8.38
N ASN A 101 10.06 1.11 9.36
CA ASN A 101 11.07 2.14 9.56
C ASN A 101 12.33 1.60 10.28
N GLU A 102 12.20 0.56 11.11
CA GLU A 102 13.32 -0.10 11.78
C GLU A 102 14.10 -1.05 10.86
N ARG A 103 13.38 -1.95 10.19
CA ARG A 103 13.92 -2.98 9.29
C ARG A 103 13.01 -3.10 8.07
N PRO A 104 13.27 -2.32 7.01
CA PRO A 104 12.49 -2.39 5.78
C PRO A 104 12.67 -3.76 5.13
N LEU A 105 11.55 -4.36 4.72
CA LEU A 105 11.51 -5.61 3.97
C LEU A 105 10.93 -5.35 2.59
N ASP A 106 11.09 -6.30 1.68
CA ASP A 106 10.32 -6.33 0.45
C ASP A 106 8.83 -6.56 0.76
N LEU A 107 7.98 -6.44 -0.26
CA LEU A 107 6.53 -6.60 -0.10
C LEU A 107 6.18 -7.97 0.50
N ARG A 108 6.85 -9.03 0.05
CA ARG A 108 6.59 -10.40 0.53
C ARG A 108 6.97 -10.54 2.00
N GLY A 109 8.15 -10.07 2.40
CA GLY A 109 8.58 -10.07 3.80
C GLY A 109 7.66 -9.24 4.69
N THR A 110 7.23 -8.07 4.21
CA THR A 110 6.25 -7.21 4.90
C THR A 110 4.94 -7.95 5.14
N PHE A 111 4.38 -8.61 4.12
CA PHE A 111 3.16 -9.39 4.27
C PHE A 111 3.28 -10.47 5.34
N PHE A 112 4.37 -11.26 5.33
CA PHE A 112 4.54 -12.34 6.29
C PHE A 112 4.77 -11.83 7.72
N ARG A 113 5.49 -10.70 7.87
CA ARG A 113 5.64 -10.04 9.18
C ARG A 113 4.30 -9.54 9.73
N SER A 114 3.53 -8.83 8.91
CA SER A 114 2.20 -8.34 9.34
C SER A 114 1.26 -9.49 9.67
N LYS A 115 1.28 -10.58 8.88
CA LYS A 115 0.51 -11.80 9.17
C LYS A 115 0.92 -12.42 10.50
N ASP A 116 2.22 -12.57 10.74
CA ASP A 116 2.75 -13.09 12.01
C ASP A 116 2.37 -12.20 13.21
N PHE A 117 2.39 -10.87 13.06
CA PHE A 117 1.87 -9.96 14.08
C PHE A 117 0.38 -10.14 14.33
N THR A 118 -0.43 -10.31 13.27
CA THR A 118 -1.86 -10.59 13.41
C THR A 118 -2.09 -11.91 14.15
N ASP A 119 -1.35 -12.96 13.82
CA ASP A 119 -1.53 -14.28 14.42
C ASP A 119 -1.07 -14.32 15.89
N ARG A 120 0.01 -13.60 16.26
CA ARG A 120 0.60 -13.63 17.61
C ARG A 120 0.15 -12.52 18.55
N LEU A 121 -0.03 -11.30 18.03
CA LEU A 121 -0.09 -10.08 18.85
C LEU A 121 -1.46 -9.41 18.84
N LEU A 122 -2.37 -9.76 17.93
CA LEU A 122 -3.64 -9.06 17.76
C LEU A 122 -4.47 -9.02 19.05
N ASP A 123 -4.40 -10.05 19.90
CA ASP A 123 -5.10 -10.12 21.20
C ASP A 123 -4.34 -9.44 22.37
N ASN A 124 -3.15 -8.89 22.15
CA ASN A 124 -2.37 -8.23 23.19
C ASN A 124 -2.89 -6.79 23.45
N ALA A 125 -3.84 -6.67 24.37
CA ALA A 125 -4.46 -5.39 24.72
C ALA A 125 -3.45 -4.36 25.26
N THR A 126 -2.46 -4.78 26.05
CA THR A 126 -1.46 -3.87 26.62
C THR A 126 -0.56 -3.28 25.54
N LEU A 127 -0.08 -4.11 24.61
CA LEU A 127 0.74 -3.64 23.49
C LEU A 127 -0.09 -2.74 22.57
N ARG A 128 -1.36 -3.08 22.34
CA ARG A 128 -2.30 -2.24 21.57
C ARG A 128 -2.45 -0.85 22.16
N THR A 129 -2.77 -0.73 23.45
CA THR A 129 -2.91 0.56 24.12
C THR A 129 -1.60 1.36 24.12
N THR A 130 -0.47 0.69 24.33
CA THR A 130 0.86 1.33 24.34
C THR A 130 1.22 1.88 22.95
N THR A 131 0.93 1.11 21.91
CA THR A 131 1.20 1.51 20.51
C THR A 131 0.29 2.66 20.10
N ASN A 132 -1.00 2.60 20.40
CA ASN A 132 -1.93 3.70 20.12
C ASN A 132 -1.48 5.00 20.79
N ARG A 133 -1.13 4.94 22.09
CA ARG A 133 -0.65 6.12 22.83
C ARG A 133 0.65 6.69 22.26
N TYR A 134 1.55 5.83 21.78
CA TYR A 134 2.77 6.27 21.10
C TYR A 134 2.44 7.09 19.84
N PHE A 135 1.50 6.64 19.01
CA PHE A 135 1.09 7.37 17.81
C PHE A 135 0.31 8.66 18.12
N GLU A 136 -0.49 8.68 19.20
CA GLU A 136 -1.14 9.90 19.71
C GLU A 136 -0.08 10.94 20.14
N ASP A 137 0.96 10.53 20.87
CA ASP A 137 2.03 11.43 21.32
C ASP A 137 2.89 11.94 20.15
N LEU A 138 3.13 11.10 19.14
CA LEU A 138 3.76 11.51 17.88
C LEU A 138 2.95 12.60 17.18
N GLN A 139 1.63 12.40 17.06
CA GLN A 139 0.72 13.36 16.44
C GLN A 139 0.68 14.67 17.22
N ALA A 140 0.58 14.62 18.55
CA ALA A 140 0.61 15.79 19.42
C ALA A 140 1.93 16.57 19.32
N SER A 141 3.04 15.87 19.08
CA SER A 141 4.37 16.47 18.90
C SER A 141 4.63 16.93 17.45
N GLY A 142 3.75 16.61 16.50
CA GLY A 142 3.94 16.93 15.08
C GLY A 142 5.12 16.20 14.42
N VAL A 143 5.48 15.01 14.94
CA VAL A 143 6.59 14.18 14.45
C VAL A 143 6.05 12.82 13.98
N SER A 144 6.72 12.19 13.02
CA SER A 144 6.40 10.83 12.57
C SER A 144 7.42 9.81 13.08
N ASP A 145 7.00 8.55 13.22
CA ASP A 145 7.92 7.45 13.57
C ASP A 145 9.10 7.36 12.60
N SER A 146 8.83 7.50 11.30
CA SER A 146 9.86 7.55 10.25
C SER A 146 10.89 8.66 10.46
N GLY A 147 10.50 9.79 11.08
CA GLY A 147 11.41 10.87 11.43
C GLY A 147 12.33 10.50 12.59
N LEU A 148 11.79 9.87 13.63
CA LEU A 148 12.55 9.36 14.77
C LEU A 148 13.56 8.29 14.34
N ALA A 149 13.09 7.27 13.60
CA ALA A 149 13.92 6.20 13.07
C ALA A 149 15.03 6.74 12.14
N ALA A 150 14.69 7.67 11.24
CA ALA A 150 15.67 8.25 10.31
C ALA A 150 16.72 9.13 11.01
N LEU A 151 16.44 9.64 12.21
CA LEU A 151 17.40 10.38 13.03
C LEU A 151 18.28 9.43 13.83
N ALA A 152 17.70 8.40 14.44
CA ALA A 152 18.42 7.36 15.18
C ALA A 152 19.39 6.57 14.28
N GLN A 153 18.99 6.30 13.04
CA GLN A 153 19.79 5.60 12.03
C GLN A 153 20.57 6.57 11.10
N ALA A 154 20.69 7.86 11.46
CA ALA A 154 21.30 8.84 10.59
C ALA A 154 22.79 8.54 10.34
N GLY A 155 23.17 8.43 9.07
CA GLY A 155 24.57 8.33 8.65
C GLY A 155 25.39 9.61 8.91
N PRO A 156 26.69 9.61 8.57
CA PRO A 156 27.60 10.71 8.89
C PRO A 156 27.16 12.04 8.26
N LEU A 157 27.46 13.15 8.95
CA LEU A 157 27.14 14.53 8.54
C LEU A 157 27.43 14.87 7.06
N PRO A 158 28.59 14.52 6.45
CA PRO A 158 28.85 14.82 5.04
C PRO A 158 27.85 14.16 4.07
N LYS A 159 27.43 12.92 4.35
CA LYS A 159 26.42 12.23 3.54
C LYS A 159 25.08 12.98 3.57
N ARG A 160 24.71 13.52 4.74
CA ARG A 160 23.49 14.31 4.92
C ARG A 160 23.56 15.65 4.19
N ALA A 161 24.70 16.33 4.27
CA ALA A 161 24.91 17.59 3.55
C ALA A 161 24.82 17.39 2.04
N PHE A 162 25.40 16.29 1.53
CA PHE A 162 25.31 15.90 0.13
C PHE A 162 23.87 15.59 -0.31
N GLU A 163 23.10 14.84 0.48
CA GLU A 163 21.67 14.60 0.22
C GLU A 163 20.87 15.91 0.13
N SER A 164 21.10 16.85 1.05
CA SER A 164 20.45 18.16 1.02
C SER A 164 20.85 18.99 -0.20
N LEU A 165 22.13 18.97 -0.59
CA LEU A 165 22.61 19.65 -1.80
C LEU A 165 21.95 19.08 -3.05
N LEU A 166 21.84 17.75 -3.17
CA LEU A 166 21.16 17.09 -4.29
C LEU A 166 19.67 17.45 -4.35
N LEU A 167 19.01 17.64 -3.20
CA LEU A 167 17.64 18.14 -3.18
C LEU A 167 17.57 19.55 -3.77
N ILE A 168 18.42 20.48 -3.30
CA ILE A 168 18.43 21.86 -3.81
C ILE A 168 18.71 21.90 -5.33
N LEU A 169 19.71 21.15 -5.80
CA LEU A 169 20.06 21.09 -7.22
C LEU A 169 18.98 20.40 -8.07
N GLY A 170 18.28 19.41 -7.51
CA GLY A 170 17.20 18.69 -8.17
C GLY A 170 15.87 19.46 -8.21
N PHE A 171 15.72 20.52 -7.41
CA PHE A 171 14.47 21.28 -7.29
C PHE A 171 13.95 21.85 -8.63
N PRO A 172 14.78 22.45 -9.52
CA PRO A 172 14.29 22.97 -10.80
C PRO A 172 13.70 21.89 -11.69
N LEU A 173 14.35 20.71 -11.76
CA LEU A 173 13.86 19.56 -12.53
C LEU A 173 12.57 19.00 -11.93
N PHE A 174 12.51 18.91 -10.60
CA PHE A 174 11.31 18.53 -9.88
C PHE A 174 10.15 19.50 -10.18
N ALA A 175 10.37 20.81 -10.07
CA ALA A 175 9.35 21.81 -10.29
C ALA A 175 8.81 21.76 -11.72
N ALA A 176 9.69 21.60 -12.73
CA ALA A 176 9.29 21.45 -14.12
C ALA A 176 8.43 20.19 -14.34
N GLY A 177 8.87 19.04 -13.82
CA GLY A 177 8.11 17.77 -13.92
C GLY A 177 6.77 17.83 -13.18
N TYR A 178 6.78 18.31 -11.93
CA TYR A 178 5.58 18.43 -11.10
C TYR A 178 4.56 19.39 -11.72
N LEU A 179 4.99 20.55 -12.20
CA LEU A 179 4.10 21.53 -12.82
C LEU A 179 3.49 21.00 -14.12
N PHE A 180 4.29 20.33 -14.96
CA PHE A 180 3.78 19.73 -16.19
C PHE A 180 2.74 18.64 -15.90
N TRP A 181 3.07 17.70 -15.01
CA TRP A 181 2.20 16.56 -14.68
C TRP A 181 1.04 16.93 -13.75
N PHE A 182 1.04 18.15 -13.17
CA PHE A 182 -0.06 18.63 -12.35
C PHE A 182 -1.39 18.56 -13.11
N LEU A 183 -1.47 19.14 -14.30
CA LEU A 183 -2.74 19.21 -15.04
C LEU A 183 -3.25 17.83 -15.50
N PRO A 184 -2.44 16.94 -16.12
CA PRO A 184 -2.89 15.61 -16.52
C PRO A 184 -3.30 14.71 -15.36
N CYS A 185 -2.70 14.88 -14.16
CA CYS A 185 -3.08 14.14 -12.96
C CYS A 185 -4.27 14.78 -12.23
N PHE A 186 -4.39 16.12 -12.27
CA PHE A 186 -5.48 16.86 -11.64
C PHE A 186 -6.81 16.61 -12.34
N LEU A 187 -6.83 16.54 -13.67
CA LEU A 187 -8.05 16.40 -14.45
C LEU A 187 -8.84 15.11 -14.12
N PRO A 188 -8.24 13.90 -14.07
CA PRO A 188 -8.92 12.68 -13.63
C PRO A 188 -9.45 12.75 -12.21
N TRP A 189 -8.68 13.34 -11.28
CA TRP A 189 -9.10 13.52 -9.90
C TRP A 189 -10.30 14.47 -9.79
N TRP A 190 -10.24 15.61 -10.48
CA TRP A 190 -11.28 16.62 -10.49
C TRP A 190 -12.56 16.10 -11.12
N LEU A 191 -12.46 15.40 -12.26
CA LEU A 191 -13.60 14.79 -12.94
C LEU A 191 -14.28 13.76 -12.03
N ASN A 192 -13.50 12.88 -11.40
CA ASN A 192 -14.03 11.91 -10.44
C ASN A 192 -14.78 12.58 -9.29
N LYS A 193 -14.23 13.67 -8.73
CA LYS A 193 -14.87 14.42 -7.65
C LYS A 193 -16.15 15.12 -8.10
N LYS A 194 -16.20 15.62 -9.34
CA LYS A 194 -17.34 16.33 -9.90
C LYS A 194 -18.50 15.41 -10.27
N MET A 195 -18.22 14.17 -10.70
CA MET A 195 -19.25 13.21 -11.11
C MET A 195 -19.97 12.54 -9.93
N ASP A 196 -19.41 12.60 -8.73
CA ASP A 196 -19.98 12.04 -7.49
C ASP A 196 -20.51 10.60 -7.65
N LEU A 197 -19.72 9.76 -8.32
CA LEU A 197 -20.08 8.39 -8.60
C LEU A 197 -19.83 7.48 -7.40
N TYR A 198 -20.56 6.37 -7.33
CA TYR A 198 -20.27 5.29 -6.39
C TYR A 198 -18.79 4.91 -6.42
N VAL A 199 -18.19 4.70 -5.24
CA VAL A 199 -16.74 4.50 -5.04
C VAL A 199 -16.15 3.43 -5.97
N GLY A 200 -16.92 2.38 -6.29
CA GLY A 200 -16.51 1.32 -7.22
C GLY A 200 -16.23 1.78 -8.67
N TYR A 201 -16.76 2.93 -9.10
CA TYR A 201 -16.49 3.51 -10.42
C TYR A 201 -15.32 4.49 -10.42
N SER A 202 -14.75 4.83 -9.25
CA SER A 202 -13.70 5.85 -9.17
C SER A 202 -12.48 5.51 -10.01
N SER A 203 -12.07 4.23 -9.97
CA SER A 203 -10.96 3.73 -10.78
C SER A 203 -11.27 3.83 -12.28
N THR A 204 -12.47 3.45 -12.70
CA THR A 204 -12.89 3.50 -14.11
C THR A 204 -12.84 4.93 -14.66
N VAL A 205 -13.38 5.90 -13.91
CA VAL A 205 -13.38 7.31 -14.31
C VAL A 205 -11.97 7.85 -14.41
N LYS A 206 -11.13 7.58 -13.40
CA LYS A 206 -9.73 8.01 -13.40
C LYS A 206 -8.94 7.38 -14.55
N MET A 207 -9.17 6.11 -14.86
CA MET A 207 -8.56 5.42 -15.99
C MET A 207 -8.98 6.04 -17.32
N LEU A 208 -10.28 6.24 -17.54
CA LEU A 208 -10.78 6.76 -18.81
C LEU A 208 -10.33 8.21 -19.03
N ALA A 209 -10.40 9.04 -17.99
CA ALA A 209 -9.89 10.40 -18.04
C ALA A 209 -8.36 10.43 -18.26
N GLY A 210 -7.62 9.56 -17.57
CA GLY A 210 -6.17 9.43 -17.73
C GLY A 210 -5.76 8.99 -19.14
N LEU A 211 -6.53 8.07 -19.74
CA LEU A 211 -6.31 7.58 -21.11
C LEU A 211 -6.37 8.71 -22.15
N ILE A 212 -7.14 9.77 -21.88
CA ILE A 212 -7.23 10.95 -22.76
C ILE A 212 -6.22 12.02 -22.33
N ALA A 213 -6.16 12.34 -21.04
CA ALA A 213 -5.35 13.44 -20.52
C ALA A 213 -3.85 13.26 -20.74
N PHE A 214 -3.33 12.04 -20.54
CA PHE A 214 -1.89 11.76 -20.61
C PHE A 214 -1.36 11.79 -22.04
N PRO A 215 -1.95 11.09 -23.04
CA PRO A 215 -1.51 11.19 -24.43
C PRO A 215 -1.66 12.60 -24.99
N LEU A 216 -2.75 13.30 -24.65
CA LEU A 216 -2.96 14.68 -25.10
C LEU A 216 -1.87 15.62 -24.56
N ALA A 217 -1.50 15.48 -23.29
CA ALA A 217 -0.42 16.26 -22.69
C ALA A 217 0.94 15.97 -23.34
N LEU A 218 1.25 14.69 -23.60
CA LEU A 218 2.50 14.31 -24.27
C LEU A 218 2.55 14.80 -25.72
N TRP A 219 1.44 14.71 -26.45
CA TRP A 219 1.31 15.28 -27.79
C TRP A 219 1.52 16.80 -27.77
N ALA A 220 0.88 17.51 -26.83
CA ALA A 220 1.03 18.94 -26.68
C ALA A 220 2.49 19.33 -26.37
N ALA A 221 3.15 18.60 -25.45
CA ALA A 221 4.56 18.79 -25.15
C ALA A 221 5.44 18.61 -26.40
N ALA A 222 5.25 17.51 -27.14
CA ALA A 222 5.99 17.21 -28.36
C ALA A 222 5.78 18.25 -29.47
N ARG A 223 4.59 18.88 -29.53
CA ARG A 223 4.23 19.82 -30.59
C ARG A 223 4.64 21.27 -30.29
N PHE A 224 4.52 21.71 -29.03
CA PHE A 224 4.63 23.12 -28.65
C PHE A 224 5.95 23.49 -27.95
N ILE A 225 6.63 22.55 -27.28
CA ILE A 225 7.89 22.86 -26.57
C ILE A 225 9.08 23.00 -27.55
N PRO A 226 9.33 22.10 -28.51
CA PRO A 226 10.53 22.18 -29.35
C PRO A 226 10.70 23.51 -30.13
N PRO A 227 9.64 24.12 -30.71
CA PRO A 227 9.74 25.41 -31.38
C PRO A 227 10.24 26.56 -30.49
N VAL A 228 9.92 26.54 -29.19
CA VAL A 228 10.33 27.59 -28.23
C VAL A 228 11.85 27.63 -28.05
N PHE A 229 12.51 26.48 -28.20
CA PHE A 229 13.96 26.32 -28.03
C PHE A 229 14.71 26.20 -29.37
N GLY A 230 14.01 26.34 -30.50
CA GLY A 230 14.60 26.16 -31.84
C GLY A 230 14.94 24.70 -32.17
N TRP A 231 14.48 23.72 -31.39
CA TRP A 231 14.76 22.30 -31.58
C TRP A 231 13.80 21.65 -32.58
N GLN A 232 13.96 22.01 -33.86
CA GLN A 232 13.15 21.42 -34.92
C GLN A 232 13.33 19.88 -34.90
N HIS A 233 12.20 19.14 -34.94
CA HIS A 233 12.13 17.68 -34.85
C HIS A 233 12.43 17.02 -33.48
N ALA A 234 12.65 17.77 -32.41
CA ALA A 234 12.90 17.19 -31.08
C ALA A 234 11.63 16.76 -30.30
N GLY A 235 10.48 16.60 -30.97
CA GLY A 235 9.20 16.29 -30.31
C GLY A 235 9.22 14.98 -29.51
N ILE A 236 9.77 13.91 -30.10
CA ILE A 236 9.90 12.60 -29.42
C ILE A 236 10.88 12.69 -28.23
N PRO A 237 12.11 13.21 -28.39
CA PRO A 237 13.02 13.44 -27.26
C PRO A 237 12.40 14.26 -26.12
N VAL A 238 11.62 15.30 -26.44
CA VAL A 238 10.90 16.11 -25.44
C VAL A 238 9.86 15.28 -24.69
N ALA A 239 9.03 14.52 -25.41
CA ALA A 239 8.02 13.67 -24.77
C ALA A 239 8.66 12.65 -23.80
N LEU A 240 9.77 12.01 -24.20
CA LEU A 240 10.52 11.08 -23.34
C LEU A 240 11.13 11.79 -22.13
N SER A 241 11.68 12.99 -22.33
CA SER A 241 12.26 13.80 -21.25
C SER A 241 11.22 14.20 -20.21
N VAL A 242 10.02 14.57 -20.65
CA VAL A 242 8.90 14.92 -19.76
C VAL A 242 8.39 13.71 -18.97
N ILE A 243 8.37 12.52 -19.58
CA ILE A 243 8.09 11.26 -18.86
C ILE A 243 9.15 11.02 -17.78
N ALA A 244 10.43 11.17 -18.12
CA ALA A 244 11.53 11.02 -17.17
C ALA A 244 11.44 12.04 -16.02
N LEU A 245 11.08 13.29 -16.31
CA LEU A 245 10.85 14.33 -15.29
C LEU A 245 9.68 13.99 -14.36
N GLY A 246 8.63 13.36 -14.86
CA GLY A 246 7.51 12.87 -14.03
C GLY A 246 7.97 11.79 -13.03
N LEU A 247 8.70 10.79 -13.51
CA LEU A 247 9.28 9.74 -12.66
C LEU A 247 10.30 10.29 -11.67
N PHE A 248 11.09 11.28 -12.08
CA PHE A 248 12.00 11.99 -11.18
C PHE A 248 11.23 12.75 -10.10
N ALA A 249 10.14 13.45 -10.46
CA ALA A 249 9.36 14.23 -9.52
C ALA A 249 8.73 13.36 -8.43
N GLU A 250 8.23 12.17 -8.77
CA GLU A 250 7.71 11.20 -7.81
C GLU A 250 8.77 10.77 -6.79
N ARG A 251 9.96 10.37 -7.27
CA ARG A 251 11.08 9.98 -6.38
C ARG A 251 11.57 11.15 -5.52
N TYR A 252 11.55 12.36 -6.08
CA TYR A 252 11.96 13.57 -5.38
C TYR A 252 10.99 13.93 -4.25
N LEU A 253 9.67 13.76 -4.44
CA LEU A 253 8.67 13.94 -3.39
C LEU A 253 8.92 13.00 -2.20
N ASP A 254 9.21 11.72 -2.45
CA ASP A 254 9.52 10.77 -1.38
C ASP A 254 10.79 11.14 -0.61
N ARG A 255 11.80 11.69 -1.29
CA ARG A 255 13.01 12.23 -0.64
C ARG A 255 12.70 13.45 0.22
N ILE A 256 11.88 14.39 -0.27
CA ILE A 256 11.44 15.55 0.51
C ILE A 256 10.64 15.13 1.74
N ARG A 257 9.70 14.18 1.61
CA ARG A 257 8.89 13.70 2.74
C ARG A 257 9.77 13.13 3.84
N ARG A 258 10.74 12.27 3.49
CA ARG A 258 11.73 11.73 4.45
C ARG A 258 12.59 12.82 5.08
N ALA A 259 13.06 13.80 4.30
CA ALA A 259 13.84 14.91 4.82
C ALA A 259 13.03 15.76 5.80
N ARG A 260 11.77 16.06 5.47
CA ARG A 260 10.85 16.82 6.34
C ARG A 260 10.55 16.07 7.64
N ALA A 261 10.28 14.77 7.59
CA ALA A 261 10.08 13.93 8.77
C ALA A 261 11.30 13.97 9.70
N ARG A 262 12.51 13.79 9.14
CA ARG A 262 13.78 13.88 9.88
C ARG A 262 13.99 15.27 10.50
N MET A 263 13.69 16.34 9.77
CA MET A 263 13.77 17.71 10.30
C MET A 263 12.78 17.95 11.44
N GLY A 264 11.56 17.40 11.35
CA GLY A 264 10.59 17.46 12.45
C GLY A 264 11.14 16.81 13.73
N ALA A 265 11.66 15.59 13.61
CA ALA A 265 12.30 14.88 14.73
C ALA A 265 13.52 15.63 15.29
N ALA A 266 14.38 16.18 14.42
CA ALA A 266 15.55 16.96 14.85
C ALA A 266 15.17 18.24 15.59
N ARG A 267 14.10 18.93 15.16
CA ARG A 267 13.55 20.09 15.88
C ARG A 267 13.01 19.71 17.25
N LEU A 268 12.34 18.56 17.36
CA LEU A 268 11.87 18.05 18.64
C LEU A 268 13.05 17.77 19.58
N LEU A 269 14.08 17.06 19.11
CA LEU A 269 15.29 16.81 19.87
C LEU A 269 15.95 18.10 20.37
N SER A 270 16.02 19.14 19.53
CA SER A 270 16.63 20.42 19.93
C SER A 270 15.77 21.26 20.88
N SER A 271 14.44 21.16 20.81
CA SER A 271 13.52 22.02 21.58
C SER A 271 13.05 21.37 22.88
N HIS A 272 12.85 20.05 22.87
CA HIS A 272 12.33 19.26 23.99
C HIS A 272 13.02 17.87 24.02
N PRO A 273 14.31 17.80 24.39
CA PRO A 273 15.07 16.55 24.38
C PRO A 273 14.43 15.45 25.24
N GLU A 274 13.90 15.79 26.42
CA GLU A 274 13.22 14.82 27.30
C GLU A 274 12.01 14.14 26.63
N LYS A 275 11.23 14.89 25.84
CA LYS A 275 10.09 14.34 25.09
C LYS A 275 10.57 13.43 23.96
N PHE A 276 11.65 13.81 23.29
CA PHE A 276 12.25 12.97 22.24
C PHE A 276 12.74 11.64 22.82
N ASP A 277 13.47 11.69 23.94
CA ASP A 277 14.00 10.50 24.60
C ASP A 277 12.87 9.59 25.12
N ALA A 278 11.80 10.17 25.67
CA ALA A 278 10.62 9.42 26.09
C ALA A 278 9.90 8.72 24.92
N LEU A 279 9.78 9.38 23.76
CA LEU A 279 9.21 8.77 22.55
C LEU A 279 10.09 7.63 22.01
N MET A 280 11.41 7.84 22.00
CA MET A 280 12.37 6.81 21.58
C MET A 280 12.37 5.61 22.52
N ALA A 281 12.29 5.82 23.84
CA ALA A 281 12.18 4.74 24.81
C ALA A 281 10.92 3.90 24.56
N ARG A 282 9.75 4.54 24.45
CA ARG A 282 8.49 3.83 24.13
C ARG A 282 8.54 3.08 22.81
N ARG A 283 9.15 3.67 21.78
CA ARG A 283 9.36 3.01 20.49
C ARG A 283 10.19 1.72 20.64
N ASN A 284 11.25 1.77 21.44
CA ASN A 284 12.09 0.61 21.70
C ASN A 284 11.36 -0.45 22.53
N ASP A 285 10.58 -0.05 23.53
CA ASP A 285 9.74 -0.97 24.31
C ASP A 285 8.73 -1.71 23.42
N ILE A 286 8.09 -1.00 22.49
CA ILE A 286 7.17 -1.61 21.50
C ILE A 286 7.93 -2.58 20.60
N LEU A 287 9.12 -2.21 20.12
CA LEU A 287 9.95 -3.09 19.29
C LEU A 287 10.39 -4.36 20.05
N GLU A 288 10.72 -4.26 21.32
CA GLU A 288 11.09 -5.40 22.14
C GLU A 288 9.89 -6.30 22.46
N ALA A 289 8.74 -5.71 22.80
CA ALA A 289 7.51 -6.44 23.08
C ALA A 289 6.89 -7.13 21.84
N SER A 290 7.29 -6.73 20.63
CA SER A 290 6.78 -7.26 19.36
C SER A 290 7.74 -8.17 18.60
N ARG A 291 8.95 -8.42 19.13
CA ARG A 291 9.87 -9.45 18.59
C ARG A 291 9.27 -10.84 18.82
#